data_AF-A0A520HC31-F1
#
_entry.id   AF-A0A520HC31-F1
#
_cell.length_a   1.000
_cell.length_b   1.000
_cell.length_c   1.000
_cell.angle_alpha   90.00
_cell.angle_beta   90.00
_cell.angle_gamma   90.00
#
_symmetry.space_group_name_H-M   'P 1'
#
loop_
_entity.id
_entity.type
_entity.pdbx_description
1 polymer ?
#
loop_
_entity_poly.entity_id
_entity_poly.type
_entity_poly.pdbx_seq_one_letter_code
_entity_poly.pdbx_strand_id
1 'polypeptide(L)'
;HIAKWERGFHRVVNIQGTDHHGTIARVRAGLQAAGVGIPEGYPDYVLHTMVRVVKGGEEVKISKRAGSYVTLRDLIEWTSTDAVRFFLLSRKPDTEYTFDVDLAVAKNNDNPVYYVQYAHARICSVLAAWGGDEAGLKDADLSALESAPAQALMLLLARYPEMLTAAARDFAPHDVTFYLRELAASYHSYYDAERILVEDETLRRARLALVAATARVLHNGLAVLGVSAPRKM
;
A
#
# COMPACT_ATOMS: atom_id res chain seq x y z
N HIS A 1 -1.33 -27.81 -11.70
CA HIS A 1 -2.21 -26.78 -12.31
C HIS A 1 -3.54 -27.37 -12.78
N ILE A 2 -3.56 -28.54 -13.45
CA ILE A 2 -4.78 -29.28 -13.82
C ILE A 2 -5.73 -29.48 -12.62
N ALA A 3 -5.25 -30.02 -11.51
CA ALA A 3 -6.07 -30.19 -10.31
C ALA A 3 -6.67 -28.89 -9.73
N LYS A 4 -6.04 -27.72 -9.96
CA LYS A 4 -6.63 -26.42 -9.57
C LYS A 4 -7.77 -26.04 -10.54
N TRP A 5 -7.57 -26.28 -11.84
CA TRP A 5 -8.57 -26.03 -12.86
C TRP A 5 -9.82 -26.89 -12.68
N GLU A 6 -9.66 -28.19 -12.44
CA GLU A 6 -10.77 -29.14 -12.19
C GLU A 6 -11.59 -28.76 -10.95
N ARG A 7 -10.97 -28.07 -9.98
CA ARG A 7 -11.63 -27.53 -8.79
C ARG A 7 -12.31 -26.17 -9.04
N GLY A 8 -12.30 -25.64 -10.26
CA GLY A 8 -12.94 -24.36 -10.63
C GLY A 8 -12.08 -23.11 -10.42
N PHE A 9 -10.77 -23.23 -10.15
CA PHE A 9 -9.88 -22.07 -10.02
C PHE A 9 -9.39 -21.59 -11.38
N HIS A 10 -10.17 -20.71 -12.01
CA HIS A 10 -9.86 -20.16 -13.34
C HIS A 10 -8.86 -19.00 -13.32
N ARG A 11 -8.58 -18.43 -12.15
CA ARG A 11 -7.51 -17.44 -11.95
C ARG A 11 -6.50 -17.98 -10.95
N VAL A 12 -5.27 -18.19 -11.41
CA VAL A 12 -4.15 -18.68 -10.59
C VAL A 12 -2.94 -17.82 -10.90
N VAL A 13 -2.38 -17.20 -9.87
CA VAL A 13 -1.17 -16.39 -9.96
C VAL A 13 -0.03 -17.13 -9.27
N ASN A 14 1.03 -17.41 -10.00
CA ASN A 14 2.26 -17.95 -9.45
C ASN A 14 3.21 -16.80 -9.12
N ILE A 15 3.68 -16.72 -7.86
CA ILE A 15 4.68 -15.75 -7.41
C ILE A 15 6.02 -16.49 -7.29
N GLN A 16 7.03 -16.07 -8.05
CA GLN A 16 8.33 -16.74 -8.15
C GLN A 16 9.47 -15.73 -8.30
N GLY A 17 10.72 -16.19 -8.18
CA GLY A 17 11.89 -15.39 -8.55
C GLY A 17 12.04 -15.28 -10.07
N THR A 18 12.71 -14.23 -10.56
CA THR A 18 12.99 -14.02 -12.00
C THR A 18 13.88 -15.11 -12.61
N ASP A 19 14.65 -15.83 -11.79
CA ASP A 19 15.38 -17.04 -12.17
C ASP A 19 14.48 -18.19 -12.66
N HIS A 20 13.18 -18.16 -12.34
CA HIS A 20 12.20 -19.12 -12.81
C HIS A 20 11.47 -18.72 -14.12
N HIS A 21 11.86 -17.65 -14.81
CA HIS A 21 11.15 -17.17 -16.01
C HIS A 21 10.93 -18.27 -17.08
N GLY A 22 11.91 -19.15 -17.30
CA GLY A 22 11.80 -20.25 -18.26
C GLY A 22 10.76 -21.32 -17.89
N THR A 23 10.28 -21.33 -16.64
CA THR A 23 9.20 -22.23 -16.19
C THR A 23 7.84 -21.82 -16.74
N ILE A 24 7.63 -20.53 -17.08
CA ILE A 24 6.36 -20.02 -17.61
C ILE A 24 6.00 -20.75 -18.91
N ALA A 25 6.91 -20.72 -19.89
CA ALA A 25 6.70 -21.34 -21.19
C ALA A 25 6.51 -22.86 -21.06
N ARG A 26 7.34 -23.52 -20.23
CA ARG A 26 7.29 -24.98 -20.04
C ARG A 26 5.99 -25.44 -19.40
N VAL A 27 5.52 -24.76 -18.35
CA VAL A 27 4.26 -25.11 -17.68
C VAL A 27 3.07 -24.85 -18.60
N ARG A 28 3.01 -23.69 -19.26
CA ARG A 28 1.93 -23.37 -20.19
C ARG A 28 1.88 -24.38 -21.35
N ALA A 29 3.01 -24.69 -21.96
CA ALA A 29 3.10 -25.70 -23.02
C ALA A 29 2.64 -27.08 -22.56
N GLY A 30 3.05 -27.52 -21.36
CA GLY A 30 2.59 -28.79 -20.78
C GLY A 30 1.08 -28.83 -20.54
N LEU A 31 0.48 -27.71 -20.12
CA LEU A 31 -0.97 -27.61 -19.94
C LEU A 31 -1.74 -27.65 -21.27
N GLN A 32 -1.20 -27.01 -22.32
CA GLN A 32 -1.77 -27.09 -23.66
C GLN A 32 -1.68 -28.51 -24.22
N ALA A 33 -0.53 -29.18 -24.04
CA ALA A 33 -0.33 -30.56 -24.48
C ALA A 33 -1.25 -31.56 -23.78
N ALA A 34 -1.66 -31.28 -22.53
CA ALA A 34 -2.58 -32.13 -21.80
C ALA A 34 -4.02 -32.13 -22.34
N GLY A 35 -4.41 -31.12 -23.15
CA GLY A 35 -5.70 -31.10 -23.84
C GLY A 35 -6.95 -31.03 -22.95
N VAL A 36 -6.82 -30.62 -21.68
CA VAL A 36 -7.92 -30.61 -20.69
C VAL A 36 -8.76 -29.32 -20.69
N GLY A 37 -8.77 -28.58 -21.79
CA GLY A 37 -9.56 -27.35 -21.95
C GLY A 37 -9.08 -26.13 -21.15
N ILE A 38 -7.82 -26.13 -20.71
CA ILE A 38 -7.18 -24.98 -20.05
C ILE A 38 -6.77 -23.95 -21.10
N PRO A 39 -7.19 -22.67 -21.01
CA PRO A 39 -6.88 -21.66 -22.02
C PRO A 39 -5.39 -21.33 -22.07
N GLU A 40 -4.95 -20.86 -23.24
CA GLU A 40 -3.62 -20.27 -23.38
C GLU A 40 -3.44 -19.11 -22.40
N GLY A 41 -2.22 -18.98 -21.85
CA GLY A 41 -1.91 -17.97 -20.86
C GLY A 41 -2.17 -18.36 -19.41
N TYR A 42 -2.92 -19.43 -19.11
CA TYR A 42 -3.03 -19.93 -17.72
C TYR A 42 -1.80 -20.77 -17.33
N PRO A 43 -1.22 -20.59 -16.11
CA PRO A 43 -1.55 -19.59 -15.09
C PRO A 43 -0.87 -18.24 -15.35
N ASP A 44 -1.28 -17.21 -14.60
CA ASP A 44 -0.58 -15.93 -14.49
C ASP A 44 0.70 -16.06 -13.66
N TYR A 45 1.65 -15.15 -13.86
CA TYR A 45 2.93 -15.11 -13.15
C TYR A 45 3.28 -13.69 -12.72
N VAL A 46 3.84 -13.59 -11.51
CA VAL A 46 4.51 -12.40 -11.00
C VAL A 46 5.92 -12.82 -10.60
N LEU A 47 6.93 -12.26 -11.27
CA LEU A 47 8.32 -12.60 -11.06
C LEU A 47 9.02 -11.50 -10.27
N HIS A 48 9.58 -11.85 -9.12
CA HIS A 48 10.31 -10.95 -8.24
C HIS A 48 11.81 -11.03 -8.46
N THR A 49 12.45 -9.87 -8.57
CA THR A 49 13.91 -9.76 -8.57
C THR A 49 14.46 -9.90 -7.15
N MET A 50 15.74 -10.24 -7.02
CA MET A 50 16.42 -10.36 -5.74
C MET A 50 16.44 -9.03 -4.98
N VAL A 51 16.26 -9.11 -3.67
CA VAL A 51 16.33 -7.96 -2.75
C VAL A 51 17.69 -7.93 -2.07
N ARG A 52 18.35 -6.77 -2.10
CA ARG A 52 19.55 -6.48 -1.31
C ARG A 52 19.14 -5.86 0.02
N VAL A 53 19.86 -6.14 1.10
CA VAL A 53 19.61 -5.55 2.41
C VAL A 53 20.82 -4.73 2.83
N VAL A 54 20.60 -3.49 3.23
CA VAL A 54 21.63 -2.60 3.79
C VAL A 54 21.26 -2.16 5.19
N LYS A 55 22.27 -2.04 6.06
CA LYS A 55 22.16 -1.57 7.44
C LYS A 55 23.45 -0.85 7.84
N GLY A 56 23.35 0.33 8.44
CA GLY A 56 24.50 1.19 8.71
C GLY A 56 25.22 1.66 7.44
N GLY A 57 24.50 1.76 6.32
CA GLY A 57 25.08 2.08 5.01
C GLY A 57 25.88 0.94 4.35
N GLU A 58 26.00 -0.22 4.98
CA GLU A 58 26.72 -1.38 4.44
C GLU A 58 25.75 -2.51 4.05
N GLU A 59 26.10 -3.25 2.99
CA GLU A 59 25.37 -4.46 2.62
C GLU A 59 25.51 -5.53 3.71
N VAL A 60 24.38 -6.06 4.18
CA VAL A 60 24.37 -7.17 5.12
C VAL A 60 24.77 -8.43 4.38
N LYS A 61 26.06 -8.78 4.44
CA LYS A 61 26.63 -9.91 3.70
C LYS A 61 26.06 -11.24 4.17
N ILE A 62 25.50 -11.99 3.23
CA ILE A 62 25.11 -13.40 3.40
C ILE A 62 26.39 -14.26 3.41
N SER A 63 26.74 -14.87 4.54
CA SER A 63 27.87 -15.78 4.63
C SER A 63 27.43 -17.22 4.40
N LYS A 64 27.67 -17.72 3.17
CA LYS A 64 27.45 -19.14 2.82
C LYS A 64 28.33 -20.10 3.65
N ARG A 65 29.46 -19.63 4.20
CA ARG A 65 30.41 -20.46 4.97
C ARG A 65 30.10 -20.51 6.47
N ALA A 66 29.50 -19.43 7.01
CA ALA A 66 29.06 -19.38 8.40
C ALA A 66 27.58 -19.78 8.58
N GLY A 67 26.86 -20.04 7.47
CA GLY A 67 25.43 -20.33 7.50
C GLY A 67 24.55 -19.12 7.81
N SER A 68 25.10 -17.90 7.82
CA SER A 68 24.31 -16.68 8.10
C SER A 68 23.70 -16.13 6.81
N TYR A 69 22.37 -16.07 6.76
CA TYR A 69 21.60 -15.39 5.74
C TYR A 69 20.57 -14.49 6.43
N VAL A 70 20.19 -13.39 5.78
CA VAL A 70 19.12 -12.54 6.27
C VAL A 70 17.80 -13.22 5.97
N THR A 71 17.05 -13.54 7.00
CA THR A 71 15.70 -14.09 6.88
C THR A 71 14.66 -12.98 6.88
N LEU A 72 13.45 -13.29 6.40
CA LEU A 72 12.31 -12.38 6.56
C LEU A 72 12.02 -12.09 8.04
N ARG A 73 12.28 -13.06 8.93
CA ARG A 73 12.14 -12.89 10.38
C ARG A 73 13.11 -11.85 10.90
N ASP A 74 14.37 -11.88 10.48
CA ASP A 74 15.37 -10.90 10.88
C ASP A 74 14.95 -9.48 10.47
N LEU A 75 14.45 -9.31 9.24
CA LEU A 75 13.95 -8.01 8.79
C LEU A 75 12.79 -7.49 9.65
N ILE A 76 11.86 -8.37 10.03
CA ILE A 76 10.73 -8.02 10.89
C ILE A 76 11.23 -7.64 12.30
N GLU A 77 12.16 -8.42 12.86
CA GLU A 77 12.74 -8.19 14.19
C GLU A 77 13.57 -6.91 14.26
N TRP A 78 14.29 -6.56 13.18
CA TRP A 78 15.07 -5.32 13.11
C TRP A 78 14.20 -4.09 12.86
N THR A 79 13.01 -4.27 12.27
CA THR A 79 12.14 -3.16 11.86
C THR A 79 10.73 -3.33 12.43
N SER A 80 9.77 -3.72 11.60
CA SER A 80 8.42 -4.13 11.97
C SER A 80 7.78 -4.89 10.81
N THR A 81 6.68 -5.61 11.07
CA THR A 81 5.90 -6.25 10.00
C THR A 81 5.35 -5.24 8.99
N ASP A 82 4.90 -4.08 9.48
CA ASP A 82 4.36 -3.00 8.66
C ASP A 82 5.41 -2.42 7.72
N ALA A 83 6.60 -2.13 8.23
CA ALA A 83 7.71 -1.63 7.43
C ALA A 83 8.09 -2.64 6.34
N VAL A 84 8.32 -3.91 6.71
CA VAL A 84 8.68 -4.95 5.74
C VAL A 84 7.65 -5.07 4.61
N ARG A 85 6.36 -5.10 4.93
CA ARG A 85 5.29 -5.14 3.92
C ARG A 85 5.28 -3.90 3.04
N PHE A 86 5.25 -2.72 3.64
CA PHE A 86 5.13 -1.48 2.88
C PHE A 86 6.32 -1.28 1.94
N PHE A 87 7.54 -1.48 2.43
CA PHE A 87 8.74 -1.28 1.63
C PHE A 87 8.86 -2.29 0.48
N LEU A 88 8.64 -3.59 0.74
CA LEU A 88 8.70 -4.62 -0.31
C LEU A 88 7.58 -4.47 -1.35
N LEU A 89 6.40 -4.00 -0.93
CA LEU A 89 5.30 -3.71 -1.86
C LEU A 89 5.49 -2.39 -2.60
N SER A 90 6.38 -1.49 -2.15
CA SER A 90 6.55 -0.15 -2.74
C SER A 90 7.36 -0.12 -4.04
N ARG A 91 7.62 -1.27 -4.66
CA ARG A 91 8.41 -1.41 -5.89
C ARG A 91 7.75 -2.39 -6.84
N LYS A 92 8.03 -2.22 -8.13
CA LYS A 92 7.64 -3.18 -9.15
C LYS A 92 8.38 -4.51 -8.90
N PRO A 93 7.71 -5.65 -9.11
CA PRO A 93 8.30 -6.95 -8.78
C PRO A 93 9.58 -7.24 -9.58
N ASP A 94 9.67 -6.77 -10.82
CA ASP A 94 10.80 -6.97 -11.73
C ASP A 94 11.98 -6.00 -11.51
N THR A 95 11.88 -5.06 -10.56
CA THR A 95 12.95 -4.09 -10.29
C THR A 95 13.87 -4.54 -9.17
N GLU A 96 15.18 -4.32 -9.35
CA GLU A 96 16.14 -4.48 -8.26
C GLU A 96 15.79 -3.53 -7.11
N TYR A 97 15.87 -4.04 -5.88
CA TYR A 97 15.48 -3.28 -4.72
C TYR A 97 16.49 -3.47 -3.58
N THR A 98 16.88 -2.34 -2.99
CA THR A 98 17.67 -2.29 -1.76
C THR A 98 16.76 -1.92 -0.60
N PHE A 99 16.55 -2.88 0.30
CA PHE A 99 15.88 -2.66 1.57
C PHE A 99 16.86 -2.00 2.55
N ASP A 100 16.58 -0.76 2.91
CA ASP A 100 17.35 0.00 3.90
C ASP A 100 16.71 -0.14 5.28
N VAL A 101 17.41 -0.84 6.18
CA VAL A 101 16.94 -1.12 7.54
C VAL A 101 16.85 0.16 8.38
N ASP A 102 17.79 1.10 8.21
CA ASP A 102 17.81 2.32 9.01
C ASP A 102 16.65 3.24 8.62
N LEU A 103 16.39 3.36 7.31
CA LEU A 103 15.21 4.08 6.80
C LEU A 103 13.90 3.43 7.26
N ALA A 104 13.83 2.10 7.30
CA ALA A 104 12.63 1.38 7.73
C ALA A 104 12.30 1.55 9.23
N VAL A 105 13.29 1.86 10.07
CA VAL A 105 13.13 2.13 11.51
C VAL A 105 12.87 3.62 11.79
N ALA A 106 13.30 4.51 10.88
CA ALA A 106 13.21 5.94 11.09
C ALA A 106 11.76 6.41 11.36
N LYS A 107 11.58 7.25 12.38
CA LYS A 107 10.30 7.87 12.74
C LYS A 107 10.24 9.31 12.24
N ASN A 108 10.41 9.47 10.94
CA ASN A 108 10.43 10.77 10.27
C ASN A 108 9.74 10.67 8.91
N ASN A 109 9.64 11.81 8.21
CA ASN A 109 8.93 11.89 6.93
C ASN A 109 9.64 11.16 5.78
N ASP A 110 10.92 10.80 5.94
CA ASP A 110 11.65 10.03 4.93
C ASP A 110 11.17 8.57 4.90
N ASN A 111 10.71 8.05 6.03
CA ASN A 111 10.10 6.72 6.11
C ASN A 111 8.66 6.76 5.56
N PRO A 112 8.38 6.14 4.40
CA PRO A 112 7.08 6.22 3.75
C PRO A 112 5.97 5.52 4.53
N VAL A 113 6.25 4.44 5.29
CA VAL A 113 5.20 3.80 6.10
C VAL A 113 4.85 4.67 7.29
N TYR A 114 5.85 5.25 7.96
CA TYR A 114 5.64 6.18 9.06
C TYR A 114 4.83 7.40 8.59
N TYR A 115 5.20 7.97 7.44
CA TYR A 115 4.52 9.13 6.85
C TYR A 115 3.03 8.89 6.62
N VAL A 116 2.67 7.77 6.00
CA VAL A 116 1.26 7.41 5.72
C VAL A 116 0.50 7.09 7.01
N GLN A 117 1.10 6.32 7.92
CA GLN A 117 0.47 5.99 9.20
C GLN A 117 0.26 7.24 10.08
N TYR A 118 1.21 8.17 10.07
CA TYR A 118 1.13 9.43 10.79
C TYR A 118 0.00 10.32 10.27
N ALA A 119 -0.18 10.41 8.95
CA ALA A 119 -1.32 11.11 8.36
C ALA A 119 -2.66 10.57 8.90
N HIS A 120 -2.83 9.24 8.90
CA HIS A 120 -4.03 8.59 9.44
C HIS A 120 -4.21 8.87 10.93
N ALA A 121 -3.17 8.70 11.75
CA ALA A 121 -3.23 8.97 13.19
C ALA A 121 -3.54 10.44 13.51
N ARG A 122 -3.01 11.38 12.72
CA ARG A 122 -3.30 12.82 12.85
C ARG A 122 -4.77 13.12 12.58
N ILE A 123 -5.35 12.55 11.52
CA ILE A 123 -6.78 12.71 11.23
C ILE A 123 -7.62 12.14 12.38
N CYS A 124 -7.31 10.93 12.84
CA CYS A 124 -8.00 10.33 13.99
C CYS A 124 -7.94 11.23 15.23
N SER A 125 -6.83 11.95 15.44
CA SER A 125 -6.66 12.87 16.55
C SER A 125 -7.54 14.13 16.38
N VAL A 126 -7.68 14.66 15.17
CA VAL A 126 -8.61 15.77 14.86
C VAL A 126 -10.06 15.36 15.10
N LEU A 127 -10.46 14.18 14.62
CA LEU A 127 -11.82 13.65 14.81
C LEU A 127 -12.12 13.42 16.30
N ALA A 128 -11.15 12.88 17.05
CA ALA A 128 -11.28 12.71 18.49
C ALA A 128 -11.39 14.05 19.24
N ALA A 129 -10.64 15.08 18.81
CA ALA A 129 -10.70 16.41 19.40
C ALA A 129 -12.02 17.13 19.11
N TRP A 130 -12.64 16.87 17.96
CA TRP A 130 -13.99 17.33 17.66
C TRP A 130 -15.04 16.70 18.58
N GLY A 131 -14.91 15.40 18.86
CA GLY A 131 -15.77 14.68 19.82
C GLY A 131 -17.21 14.43 19.35
N GLY A 132 -17.53 14.68 18.08
CA GLY A 132 -18.84 14.42 17.48
C GLY A 132 -18.96 13.03 16.84
N ASP A 133 -20.13 12.74 16.30
CA ASP A 133 -20.43 11.49 15.60
C ASP A 133 -20.09 11.58 14.09
N GLU A 134 -19.10 10.81 13.66
CA GLU A 134 -18.67 10.72 12.26
C GLU A 134 -19.82 10.28 11.32
N ALA A 135 -20.79 9.50 11.80
CA ALA A 135 -21.94 9.08 10.98
C ALA A 135 -22.83 10.27 10.55
N GLY A 136 -22.83 11.35 11.33
CA GLY A 136 -23.52 12.60 11.00
C GLY A 136 -22.84 13.40 9.88
N LEU A 137 -21.58 13.12 9.53
CA LEU A 137 -20.84 13.87 8.51
C LEU A 137 -21.25 13.51 7.08
N LYS A 138 -21.96 12.39 6.87
CA LYS A 138 -22.38 11.93 5.54
C LYS A 138 -23.29 12.93 4.80
N ASP A 139 -24.05 13.72 5.57
CA ASP A 139 -25.01 14.71 5.06
C ASP A 139 -24.47 16.15 5.16
N ALA A 140 -23.16 16.33 5.39
CA ALA A 140 -22.56 17.65 5.47
C ALA A 140 -22.65 18.40 4.14
N ASP A 141 -22.98 19.69 4.18
CA ASP A 141 -22.86 20.55 3.01
C ASP A 141 -21.39 20.79 2.68
N LEU A 142 -20.96 20.33 1.50
CA LEU A 142 -19.58 20.41 1.04
C LEU A 142 -19.31 21.65 0.17
N SER A 143 -20.32 22.51 -0.05
CA SER A 143 -20.24 23.69 -0.93
C SER A 143 -19.06 24.61 -0.60
N ALA A 144 -18.68 24.72 0.67
CA ALA A 144 -17.58 25.57 1.13
C ALA A 144 -16.16 25.00 0.89
N LEU A 145 -16.02 23.79 0.35
CA LEU A 145 -14.71 23.15 0.09
C LEU A 145 -14.10 23.61 -1.25
N GLU A 146 -13.98 24.91 -1.46
CA GLU A 146 -13.56 25.48 -2.76
C GLU A 146 -12.05 25.69 -2.90
N SER A 147 -11.29 25.63 -1.80
CA SER A 147 -9.85 25.90 -1.86
C SER A 147 -9.10 24.85 -2.67
N ALA A 148 -8.04 25.28 -3.37
CA ALA A 148 -7.25 24.39 -4.23
C ALA A 148 -6.73 23.14 -3.49
N PRO A 149 -6.24 23.21 -2.24
CA PRO A 149 -5.85 22.02 -1.48
C PRO A 149 -7.03 21.08 -1.17
N ALA A 150 -8.22 21.62 -0.87
CA ALA A 150 -9.42 20.81 -0.62
C ALA A 150 -9.84 20.06 -1.89
N GLN A 151 -9.89 20.77 -3.02
CA GLN A 151 -10.24 20.20 -4.33
C GLN A 151 -9.24 19.13 -4.77
N ALA A 152 -7.94 19.36 -4.59
CA ALA A 152 -6.91 18.36 -4.89
C ALA A 152 -7.09 17.08 -4.07
N LEU A 153 -7.40 17.21 -2.77
CA LEU A 153 -7.66 16.07 -1.90
C LEU A 153 -8.93 15.30 -2.32
N MET A 154 -10.02 16.01 -2.63
CA MET A 154 -11.26 15.38 -3.12
C MET A 154 -11.05 14.62 -4.43
N LEU A 155 -10.29 15.19 -5.38
CA LEU A 155 -9.95 14.51 -6.64
C LEU A 155 -9.09 13.26 -6.42
N LEU A 156 -8.19 13.26 -5.43
CA LEU A 156 -7.45 12.06 -5.05
C LEU A 156 -8.36 10.98 -4.49
N LEU A 157 -9.24 11.33 -3.55
CA LEU A 157 -10.19 10.38 -2.96
C LEU A 157 -11.09 9.74 -4.02
N ALA A 158 -11.55 10.52 -5.00
CA ALA A 158 -12.39 10.03 -6.10
C ALA A 158 -11.67 9.02 -7.01
N ARG A 159 -10.34 9.11 -7.13
CA ARG A 159 -9.52 8.18 -7.94
C ARG A 159 -9.28 6.82 -7.27
N TYR A 160 -9.54 6.69 -5.96
CA TYR A 160 -9.22 5.47 -5.21
C TYR A 160 -9.82 4.18 -5.81
N PRO A 161 -11.12 4.10 -6.16
CA PRO A 161 -11.71 2.85 -6.64
C PRO A 161 -11.12 2.38 -7.97
N GLU A 162 -10.88 3.32 -8.89
CA GLU A 162 -10.28 3.02 -10.19
C GLU A 162 -8.82 2.59 -10.04
N MET A 163 -8.03 3.32 -9.24
CA MET A 163 -6.64 2.97 -8.92
C MET A 163 -6.55 1.57 -8.32
N LEU A 164 -7.39 1.26 -7.32
CA LEU A 164 -7.37 -0.06 -6.66
C LEU A 164 -7.77 -1.18 -7.63
N THR A 165 -8.75 -0.92 -8.50
CA THR A 165 -9.19 -1.87 -9.53
C THR A 165 -8.07 -2.15 -10.55
N ALA A 166 -7.38 -1.11 -11.01
CA ALA A 166 -6.24 -1.25 -11.91
C ALA A 166 -5.09 -2.02 -11.24
N ALA A 167 -4.72 -1.65 -10.00
CA ALA A 167 -3.68 -2.34 -9.24
C ALA A 167 -3.98 -3.84 -9.04
N ALA A 168 -5.24 -4.20 -8.77
CA ALA A 168 -5.66 -5.58 -8.63
C ALA A 168 -5.66 -6.34 -9.97
N ARG A 169 -6.08 -5.69 -11.07
CA ARG A 169 -6.06 -6.27 -12.41
C ARG A 169 -4.63 -6.59 -12.85
N ASP A 170 -3.72 -5.64 -12.63
CA ASP A 170 -2.37 -5.64 -13.18
C ASP A 170 -1.33 -6.26 -12.22
N PHE A 171 -1.79 -6.79 -11.07
CA PHE A 171 -0.94 -7.34 -10.00
C PHE A 171 0.12 -6.34 -9.51
N ALA A 172 -0.28 -5.07 -9.38
CA ALA A 172 0.58 -3.93 -9.09
C ALA A 172 0.30 -3.34 -7.69
N PRO A 173 0.60 -4.04 -6.58
CA PRO A 173 0.37 -3.52 -5.23
C PRO A 173 1.20 -2.27 -4.90
N HIS A 174 2.29 -2.01 -5.65
CA HIS A 174 3.08 -0.78 -5.53
C HIS A 174 2.28 0.48 -5.85
N ASP A 175 1.31 0.40 -6.76
CA ASP A 175 0.46 1.54 -7.10
C ASP A 175 -0.37 1.98 -5.89
N VAL A 176 -0.82 1.03 -5.05
CA VAL A 176 -1.49 1.34 -3.78
C VAL A 176 -0.55 2.08 -2.83
N THR A 177 0.72 1.67 -2.74
CA THR A 177 1.70 2.38 -1.89
C THR A 177 1.97 3.80 -2.38
N PHE A 178 2.06 4.00 -3.70
CA PHE A 178 2.28 5.32 -4.30
C PHE A 178 1.08 6.23 -4.08
N TYR A 179 -0.12 5.71 -4.34
CA TYR A 179 -1.37 6.41 -4.07
C TYR A 179 -1.50 6.83 -2.61
N LEU A 180 -1.20 5.95 -1.65
CA LEU A 180 -1.30 6.27 -0.22
C LEU A 180 -0.31 7.37 0.20
N ARG A 181 0.90 7.38 -0.36
CA ARG A 181 1.87 8.45 -0.11
C ARG A 181 1.41 9.77 -0.71
N GLU A 182 0.87 9.76 -1.93
CA GLU A 182 0.31 10.96 -2.57
C GLU A 182 -0.89 11.50 -1.78
N LEU A 183 -1.78 10.62 -1.31
CA LEU A 183 -2.93 10.99 -0.49
C LEU A 183 -2.50 11.59 0.85
N ALA A 184 -1.52 10.99 1.53
CA ALA A 184 -0.97 11.52 2.77
C ALA A 184 -0.35 12.91 2.56
N ALA A 185 0.42 13.09 1.46
CA ALA A 185 1.01 14.40 1.13
C ALA A 185 -0.06 15.46 0.84
N SER A 186 -1.08 15.12 0.04
CA SER A 186 -2.20 16.02 -0.26
C SER A 186 -2.98 16.39 1.01
N TYR A 187 -3.20 15.44 1.91
CA TYR A 187 -3.78 15.72 3.23
C TYR A 187 -2.92 16.70 4.05
N HIS A 188 -1.60 16.51 4.10
CA HIS A 188 -0.72 17.43 4.82
C HIS A 188 -0.79 18.84 4.25
N SER A 189 -0.76 19.00 2.93
CA SER A 189 -0.94 20.31 2.28
C SER A 189 -2.29 20.94 2.61
N TYR A 190 -3.38 20.16 2.64
CA TYR A 190 -4.70 20.65 3.04
C TYR A 190 -4.73 21.06 4.52
N TYR A 191 -4.20 20.22 5.41
CA TYR A 191 -4.16 20.48 6.85
C TYR A 191 -3.37 21.75 7.18
N ASP A 192 -2.24 21.98 6.49
CA ASP A 192 -1.39 23.15 6.73
C ASP A 192 -2.03 24.44 6.20
N ALA A 193 -2.83 24.35 5.13
CA ALA A 193 -3.52 25.50 4.55
C ALA A 193 -4.82 25.86 5.28
N GLU A 194 -5.56 24.86 5.79
CA GLU A 194 -6.94 25.04 6.24
C GLU A 194 -7.15 24.48 7.65
N ARG A 195 -7.49 25.37 8.60
CA ARG A 195 -7.86 24.94 9.96
C ARG A 195 -9.15 24.12 9.92
N ILE A 196 -9.12 22.85 10.31
CA ILE A 196 -10.30 21.98 10.25
C ILE A 196 -11.32 22.34 11.34
N LEU A 197 -10.88 22.49 12.59
CA LEU A 197 -11.74 22.82 13.73
C LEU A 197 -11.92 24.34 13.85
N VAL A 198 -12.99 24.83 13.21
CA VAL A 198 -13.41 26.25 13.22
C VAL A 198 -14.74 26.43 13.96
N GLU A 199 -15.10 27.68 14.24
CA GLU A 199 -16.34 28.03 14.96
C GLU A 199 -17.59 27.84 14.11
N ASP A 200 -17.52 28.17 12.82
CA ASP A 200 -18.61 27.94 11.86
C ASP A 200 -18.90 26.45 11.74
N GLU A 201 -20.09 26.03 12.17
CA GLU A 201 -20.46 24.62 12.22
C GLU A 201 -20.55 23.99 10.83
N THR A 202 -21.12 24.71 9.86
CA THR A 202 -21.31 24.20 8.49
C THR A 202 -19.96 23.95 7.84
N LEU A 203 -19.07 24.94 7.89
CA LEU A 203 -17.71 24.82 7.37
C LEU A 203 -16.93 23.74 8.11
N ARG A 204 -16.99 23.71 9.45
CA ARG A 204 -16.32 22.68 10.26
C ARG A 204 -16.77 21.28 9.84
N ARG A 205 -18.08 21.05 9.68
CA ARG A 205 -18.63 19.74 9.25
C ARG A 205 -18.15 19.36 7.86
N ALA A 206 -18.12 20.30 6.92
CA ALA A 206 -17.58 20.07 5.58
C ALA A 206 -16.12 19.59 5.62
N ARG A 207 -15.28 20.30 6.38
CA ARG A 207 -13.84 19.98 6.54
C ARG A 207 -13.64 18.64 7.26
N LEU A 208 -14.44 18.36 8.29
CA LEU A 208 -14.44 17.09 9.00
C LEU A 208 -14.84 15.93 8.10
N ALA A 209 -15.86 16.10 7.25
CA ALA A 209 -16.28 15.08 6.29
C ALA A 209 -15.15 14.72 5.31
N LEU A 210 -14.43 15.72 4.79
CA LEU A 210 -13.29 15.51 3.90
C LEU A 210 -12.15 14.72 4.58
N VAL A 211 -11.77 15.09 5.80
CA VAL A 211 -10.70 14.36 6.50
C VAL A 211 -11.16 12.98 6.98
N ALA A 212 -12.41 12.80 7.39
CA ALA A 212 -12.96 11.49 7.72
C ALA A 212 -12.94 10.54 6.51
N ALA A 213 -13.32 11.02 5.33
CA ALA A 213 -13.19 10.28 4.08
C ALA A 213 -11.73 9.91 3.77
N THR A 214 -10.81 10.85 4.00
CA THR A 214 -9.37 10.60 3.86
C THR A 214 -8.87 9.51 4.80
N ALA A 215 -9.21 9.56 6.09
CA ALA A 215 -8.85 8.50 7.04
C ALA A 215 -9.40 7.13 6.61
N ARG A 216 -10.65 7.08 6.13
CA ARG A 216 -11.25 5.85 5.64
C ARG A 216 -10.47 5.25 4.47
N VAL A 217 -10.08 6.06 3.50
CA VAL A 217 -9.31 5.60 2.33
C VAL A 217 -7.89 5.17 2.72
N LEU A 218 -7.21 5.93 3.58
CA LEU A 218 -5.90 5.55 4.12
C LEU A 218 -5.98 4.20 4.86
N HIS A 219 -6.97 4.03 5.73
CA HIS A 219 -7.21 2.78 6.46
C HIS A 219 -7.42 1.60 5.50
N ASN A 220 -8.30 1.76 4.51
CA ASN A 220 -8.62 0.70 3.56
C ASN A 220 -7.40 0.31 2.71
N GLY A 221 -6.63 1.29 2.20
CA GLY A 221 -5.45 1.00 1.40
C GLY A 221 -4.34 0.33 2.22
N LEU A 222 -4.10 0.78 3.47
CA LEU A 222 -3.16 0.12 4.37
C LEU A 222 -3.59 -1.32 4.68
N ALA A 223 -4.88 -1.55 4.92
CA ALA A 223 -5.43 -2.88 5.17
C ALA A 223 -5.24 -3.83 3.98
N VAL A 224 -5.42 -3.35 2.74
CA VAL A 224 -5.14 -4.14 1.51
C VAL A 224 -3.68 -4.57 1.43
N LEU A 225 -2.75 -3.71 1.87
CA LEU A 225 -1.32 -4.01 1.94
C LEU A 225 -0.94 -4.90 3.13
N GLY A 226 -1.88 -5.18 4.04
CA GLY A 226 -1.61 -5.85 5.30
C GLY A 226 -0.78 -5.02 6.28
N VAL A 227 -0.84 -3.69 6.16
CA VAL A 227 -0.14 -2.72 7.02
C VAL A 227 -1.15 -2.12 8.01
N SER A 228 -0.75 -1.91 9.26
CA SER A 228 -1.65 -1.31 10.24
C SER A 228 -1.93 0.18 9.97
N ALA A 229 -3.11 0.64 10.36
CA ALA A 229 -3.52 2.05 10.30
C ALA A 229 -3.76 2.55 11.74
N PRO A 230 -2.70 2.98 12.45
CA PRO A 230 -2.81 3.36 13.86
C PRO A 230 -3.68 4.60 14.03
N ARG A 231 -4.51 4.61 15.07
CA ARG A 231 -5.33 5.78 15.43
C ARG A 231 -4.54 6.84 16.22
N LYS A 232 -3.37 6.46 16.76
CA LYS A 232 -2.43 7.29 17.54
C LYS A 232 -1.01 6.80 17.28
N MET A 233 -0.05 7.71 17.16
CA MET A 233 1.38 7.44 16.94
C MET A 233 2.25 8.39 17.76
#